data_AF-A0A352RAT5-F1
#
_entry.id   AF-A0A352RAT5-F1
#
_cell.length_a   1.000
_cell.length_b   1.000
_cell.length_c   1.000
_cell.angle_alpha   90.00
_cell.angle_beta   90.00
_cell.angle_gamma   90.00
#
_symmetry.space_group_name_H-M   'P 1'
#
loop_
_entity.id
_entity.type
_entity.pdbx_description
1 polymer ?
#
loop_
_entity_poly.entity_id
_entity_poly.type
_entity_poly.pdbx_seq_one_letter_code
_entity_poly.pdbx_strand_id
1 'polypeptide(L)'
;MTSKIKKYIPADGLAGLKENFKSDAISGFIVFLLALPLSLGIAKASDFPPIMGLITAIIGGLVVSFFMGSRLTIKGPAAGLIVIVAGAVAEFGQGNNDLGWKLALG
;
A
#
# COMPACT_ATOMS: atom_id res chain seq x y z
N MET A 1 -4.38 8.67 44.44
CA MET A 1 -3.26 9.22 43.65
C MET A 1 -3.15 8.49 42.30
N THR A 2 -4.27 8.30 41.56
CA THR A 2 -4.38 7.22 40.57
C THR A 2 -5.13 7.64 39.28
N SER A 3 -5.05 8.92 38.90
CA SER A 3 -5.87 9.49 37.81
C SER A 3 -5.07 9.86 36.55
N LYS A 4 -3.74 10.03 36.62
CA LYS A 4 -2.95 10.58 35.50
C LYS A 4 -2.47 9.57 34.46
N ILE A 5 -2.63 8.25 34.69
CA ILE A 5 -2.09 7.20 33.79
C ILE A 5 -2.99 6.97 32.56
N LYS A 6 -4.29 7.25 32.64
CA LYS A 6 -5.24 7.05 31.53
C LYS A 6 -5.06 8.01 30.34
N LYS A 7 -4.16 9.00 30.42
CA LYS A 7 -4.06 10.10 29.44
C LYS A 7 -3.16 9.80 28.23
N TYR A 8 -2.43 8.67 28.23
CA TYR A 8 -1.40 8.36 27.24
C TYR A 8 -1.79 7.27 26.22
N ILE A 9 -2.94 6.61 26.39
CA ILE A 9 -3.41 5.57 25.47
C ILE A 9 -4.56 6.18 24.67
N PRO A 10 -4.40 6.41 23.36
CA PRO A 10 -5.51 6.92 22.54
C PRO A 10 -6.69 5.95 22.61
N ALA A 11 -7.91 6.49 22.63
CA ALA A 11 -9.09 5.65 22.58
C ALA A 11 -9.09 4.79 21.30
N ASP A 12 -9.60 3.57 21.40
CA ASP A 12 -9.63 2.64 20.27
C ASP A 12 -10.95 2.75 19.46
N GLY A 13 -10.92 2.27 18.21
CA GLY A 13 -12.12 2.14 17.38
C GLY A 13 -12.71 3.47 16.91
N LEU A 14 -14.04 3.55 16.82
CA LEU A 14 -14.74 4.76 16.35
C LEU A 14 -14.53 5.97 17.28
N ALA A 15 -14.33 5.74 18.58
CA ALA A 15 -14.08 6.80 19.54
C ALA A 15 -12.72 7.47 19.29
N GLY A 16 -11.68 6.66 19.05
CA GLY A 16 -10.35 7.13 18.66
C GLY A 16 -10.31 7.84 17.32
N LEU A 17 -11.06 7.31 16.34
CA LEU A 17 -11.17 7.93 15.00
C LEU A 17 -11.83 9.31 15.09
N LYS A 18 -12.87 9.47 15.91
CA LYS A 18 -13.53 10.77 16.09
C LYS A 18 -12.64 11.77 16.83
N GLU A 19 -11.84 11.30 17.78
CA GLU A 19 -10.89 12.14 18.53
C GLU A 19 -9.72 12.62 17.66
N ASN A 20 -9.20 11.75 16.80
CA ASN A 20 -7.99 12.02 16.00
C ASN A 20 -8.26 12.32 14.51
N PHE A 21 -9.52 12.43 14.09
CA PHE A 21 -9.92 12.56 12.67
C PHE A 21 -9.12 13.60 11.88
N LYS A 22 -8.91 14.79 12.44
CA LYS A 22 -8.15 15.86 11.77
C LYS A 22 -6.69 15.48 11.58
N SER A 23 -6.08 14.86 12.60
CA SER A 23 -4.69 14.41 12.56
C SER A 23 -4.52 13.26 11.57
N ASP A 24 -5.44 12.29 11.61
CA ASP A 24 -5.44 11.12 10.74
C ASP A 24 -5.70 11.48 9.27
N ALA A 25 -6.55 12.47 9.00
CA ALA A 25 -6.78 12.96 7.64
C ALA A 25 -5.54 13.64 7.05
N ILE A 26 -4.85 14.48 7.83
CA ILE A 26 -3.63 15.16 7.39
C ILE A 26 -2.49 14.16 7.18
N SER A 27 -2.28 13.25 8.13
CA SER A 27 -1.24 12.23 8.03
C SER A 27 -1.52 11.27 6.87
N GLY A 28 -2.77 10.85 6.68
CA GLY A 28 -3.19 10.03 5.54
C GLY A 28 -2.94 10.70 4.20
N PHE A 29 -3.20 12.01 4.07
CA PHE A 29 -2.90 12.75 2.85
C PHE A 29 -1.40 12.82 2.55
N ILE A 30 -0.56 13.10 3.56
CA ILE A 30 0.90 13.11 3.40
C ILE A 30 1.41 11.72 2.98
N VAL A 31 0.93 10.67 3.65
CA VAL A 31 1.27 9.29 3.34
C VAL A 31 0.86 8.92 1.92
N PHE A 32 -0.32 9.34 1.48
CA PHE A 32 -0.77 9.15 0.09
C PHE A 32 0.19 9.78 -0.91
N LEU A 33 0.62 11.03 -0.68
CA LEU A 33 1.60 11.71 -1.53
C LEU A 33 2.95 10.99 -1.58
N LEU A 34 3.36 10.32 -0.51
CA LEU A 34 4.58 9.50 -0.48
C LEU A 34 4.38 8.13 -1.15
N ALA A 35 3.20 7.53 -1.00
CA ALA A 35 2.87 6.20 -1.53
C ALA A 35 2.63 6.21 -3.05
N LEU A 36 2.07 7.30 -3.60
CA LEU A 36 1.87 7.47 -5.03
C LEU A 36 3.15 7.23 -5.86
N PRO A 37 4.24 8.00 -5.70
CA PRO A 37 5.45 7.82 -6.50
C PRO A 37 6.10 6.46 -6.24
N LEU A 38 6.05 5.96 -5.00
CA LEU A 38 6.60 4.66 -4.65
C LEU A 38 5.89 3.53 -5.42
N SER A 39 4.56 3.51 -5.43
CA SER A 39 3.77 2.48 -6.12
C SER A 39 3.97 2.49 -7.63
N LEU A 40 4.04 3.69 -8.23
CA LEU A 40 4.31 3.87 -9.66
C LEU A 40 5.72 3.39 -10.03
N GLY A 41 6.71 3.71 -9.19
CA GLY A 41 8.10 3.27 -9.37
C GLY A 41 8.24 1.74 -9.27
N ILE A 42 7.59 1.11 -8.28
CA ILE A 42 7.60 -0.34 -8.11
C ILE A 42 7.00 -1.04 -9.34
N ALA A 43 5.87 -0.55 -9.86
CA ALA A 43 5.27 -1.12 -11.07
C ALA A 43 6.18 -0.96 -12.29
N LYS A 44 6.77 0.22 -12.47
CA LYS A 44 7.70 0.46 -13.58
C LYS A 44 8.95 -0.41 -13.51
N ALA A 45 9.48 -0.64 -12.31
CA ALA A 45 10.61 -1.53 -12.07
C ALA A 45 10.26 -3.02 -12.26
N SER A 46 8.97 -3.37 -12.22
CA SER A 46 8.48 -4.72 -12.44
C SER A 46 8.07 -4.98 -13.91
N ASP A 47 8.40 -4.07 -14.83
CA ASP A 47 7.96 -4.09 -16.24
C ASP A 47 6.45 -4.06 -16.47
N PHE A 48 5.69 -3.58 -15.48
CA PHE A 48 4.25 -3.34 -15.61
C PHE A 48 3.94 -1.86 -15.97
N PRO A 49 2.76 -1.59 -16.57
CA PRO A 49 2.24 -0.23 -16.67
C PRO A 49 2.14 0.42 -15.28
N PRO A 50 2.59 1.68 -15.09
CA PRO A 50 2.60 2.33 -13.77
C PRO A 50 1.24 2.34 -13.08
N ILE A 51 0.16 2.45 -13.86
CA ILE A 51 -1.23 2.42 -13.36
C ILE A 51 -1.56 1.14 -12.58
N MET A 52 -0.94 0.00 -12.90
CA MET A 52 -1.17 -1.26 -12.19
C MET A 52 -0.62 -1.22 -10.76
N GLY A 53 0.47 -0.46 -10.53
CA GLY A 53 0.99 -0.21 -9.19
C GLY A 53 0.01 0.57 -8.33
N LEU A 54 -0.63 1.59 -8.91
CA LEU A 54 -1.67 2.37 -8.23
C LEU A 54 -2.89 1.51 -7.89
N ILE A 55 -3.38 0.72 -8.85
CA ILE A 55 -4.52 -0.18 -8.63
C ILE A 55 -4.22 -1.18 -7.51
N THR A 56 -3.02 -1.78 -7.53
CA THR A 56 -2.58 -2.72 -6.50
C THR A 56 -2.50 -2.05 -5.13
N ALA A 57 -2.01 -0.80 -5.06
CA ALA A 57 -1.98 -0.04 -3.81
C ALA A 57 -3.39 0.25 -3.26
N ILE A 58 -4.34 0.62 -4.13
CA ILE A 58 -5.73 0.88 -3.73
C ILE A 58 -6.40 -0.41 -3.23
N ILE A 59 -6.31 -1.50 -3.99
CA ILE A 59 -6.95 -2.77 -3.64
C ILE A 59 -6.29 -3.37 -2.39
N GLY A 60 -4.95 -3.39 -2.34
CA GLY A 60 -4.20 -3.87 -1.18
C GLY A 60 -4.44 -3.03 0.08
N GLY A 61 -4.57 -1.71 -0.10
CA GLY A 61 -4.95 -0.78 0.95
C GLY A 61 -6.35 -1.05 1.49
N LEU A 62 -7.36 -1.13 0.63
CA LEU A 62 -8.76 -1.32 1.05
C LEU A 62 -8.99 -2.72 1.62
N VAL A 63 -8.71 -3.77 0.84
CA VAL A 63 -9.05 -5.15 1.20
C VAL A 63 -8.30 -5.56 2.45
N VAL A 64 -6.99 -5.32 2.47
CA VAL A 64 -6.16 -5.89 3.53
C VAL A 64 -6.25 -5.04 4.81
N SER A 65 -6.73 -3.79 4.76
CA SER A 65 -7.02 -3.00 5.98
C SER A 65 -8.13 -3.63 6.82
N PHE A 66 -9.10 -4.32 6.22
CA PHE A 66 -10.16 -5.01 6.97
C PHE A 66 -9.66 -6.22 7.78
N PHE A 67 -8.59 -6.88 7.32
CA PHE A 67 -8.07 -8.12 7.93
C PHE A 67 -6.84 -7.90 8.84
N MET A 68 -6.48 -6.65 9.14
CA MET A 68 -5.22 -6.34 9.82
C MET A 68 -5.35 -6.08 11.32
N GLY A 69 -4.33 -6.52 12.07
CA GLY A 69 -4.21 -6.27 13.52
C GLY A 69 -3.47 -4.99 13.93
N SER A 70 -2.90 -4.23 12.99
CA SER A 70 -2.16 -2.98 13.25
C SER A 70 -2.89 -1.76 12.72
N ARG A 71 -3.04 -0.72 13.53
CA ARG A 71 -3.81 0.49 13.17
C ARG A 71 -3.04 1.50 12.32
N LEU A 72 -1.71 1.43 12.29
CA LEU A 72 -0.84 2.45 11.66
C LEU A 72 -0.06 1.93 10.44
N THR A 73 -0.25 0.66 10.08
CA THR A 73 0.52 0.06 9.00
C THR A 73 -0.10 0.34 7.63
N ILE A 74 0.72 0.86 6.72
CA ILE A 74 0.34 1.14 5.34
C ILE A 74 0.57 -0.11 4.49
N LYS A 75 -0.35 -0.38 3.56
CA LYS A 75 -0.29 -1.55 2.68
C LYS A 75 -0.20 -1.12 1.23
N GLY A 76 0.59 -1.85 0.46
CA GLY A 76 0.79 -1.58 -0.94
C GLY A 76 1.74 -2.60 -1.60
N PRO A 77 2.19 -2.30 -2.83
CA PRO A 77 3.13 -3.14 -3.57
C PRO A 77 4.43 -3.30 -2.77
N ALA A 78 4.86 -4.54 -2.54
CA ALA A 78 6.08 -4.80 -1.79
C ALA A 78 7.31 -4.68 -2.70
N ALA A 79 8.26 -3.83 -2.34
CA ALA A 79 9.50 -3.64 -3.13
C ALA A 79 10.31 -4.95 -3.29
N GLY A 80 10.25 -5.85 -2.31
CA GLY A 80 10.91 -7.16 -2.38
C GLY A 80 10.34 -8.11 -3.45
N LEU A 81 9.13 -7.86 -3.95
CA LEU A 81 8.51 -8.68 -5.00
C LEU A 81 8.87 -8.21 -6.41
N ILE A 82 9.51 -7.05 -6.58
CA ILE A 82 9.84 -6.48 -7.89
C ILE A 82 10.61 -7.49 -8.75
N VAL A 83 11.67 -8.09 -8.21
CA VAL A 83 12.53 -9.02 -8.96
C VAL A 83 11.77 -10.28 -9.39
N ILE A 84 10.86 -10.76 -8.53
CA ILE A 84 10.04 -11.95 -8.82
C ILE A 84 9.07 -11.64 -9.96
N VAL A 85 8.39 -10.49 -9.90
CA VAL A 85 7.42 -10.08 -10.91
C VAL A 85 8.11 -9.73 -12.23
N ALA A 86 9.22 -8.98 -12.20
CA ALA A 86 10.02 -8.67 -13.38
C ALA A 86 10.54 -9.95 -14.06
N GLY A 87 11.00 -10.93 -13.27
CA GLY A 87 11.41 -12.25 -13.79
C GLY A 87 10.27 -12.97 -14.50
N ALA A 88 9.07 -12.99 -13.92
CA ALA A 88 7.90 -13.59 -14.55
C ALA A 88 7.53 -12.88 -15.87
N VAL A 89 7.50 -11.55 -15.89
CA VAL A 89 7.21 -10.77 -17.11
C VAL A 89 8.23 -11.06 -18.21
N ALA A 90 9.52 -11.12 -17.86
CA ALA A 90 10.58 -11.42 -18.81
C ALA A 90 10.44 -12.84 -19.40
N GLU A 91 10.12 -13.82 -18.56
CA GLU A 91 9.99 -15.22 -18.96
C GLU A 91 8.74 -15.47 -19.81
N PHE A 92 7.59 -14.88 -19.44
CA PHE A 92 6.35 -14.98 -20.22
C PHE A 92 6.38 -14.13 -21.50
N GLY A 93 7.05 -12.97 -21.47
CA GLY A 93 7.13 -12.05 -22.61
C GLY A 93 8.18 -12.41 -23.65
N GLN A 94 9.13 -13.31 -23.33
CA GLN A 94 10.27 -13.66 -24.18
C GLN A 94 11.02 -12.42 -24.74
N GLY A 95 11.12 -11.37 -23.92
CA GLY A 95 11.74 -10.08 -24.31
C GLY A 95 10.79 -9.01 -24.86
N ASN A 96 9.49 -9.30 -24.99
CA ASN A 96 8.46 -8.29 -25.28
C ASN A 96 7.68 -7.93 -24.01
N ASN A 97 7.98 -6.78 -23.42
CA ASN A 97 7.35 -6.34 -22.17
C ASN A 97 5.84 -6.08 -22.32
N ASP A 98 5.37 -5.60 -23.48
CA ASP A 98 3.94 -5.29 -23.71
C ASP A 98 3.06 -6.54 -23.77
N LEU A 99 3.63 -7.67 -24.20
CA LEU A 99 3.00 -8.99 -24.15
C LEU A 99 3.25 -9.66 -22.79
N GLY A 100 4.46 -9.53 -22.24
CA GLY A 100 4.88 -10.20 -21.01
C GLY A 100 4.01 -9.87 -19.81
N TRP A 101 3.66 -8.59 -19.59
CA TRP A 101 2.81 -8.23 -18.44
C TRP A 101 1.38 -8.77 -18.58
N LYS A 102 0.86 -8.89 -19.81
CA LYS A 102 -0.48 -9.45 -20.05
C LYS A 102 -0.50 -10.95 -19.80
N LEU A 103 0.51 -11.66 -20.31
CA LEU A 103 0.65 -13.10 -20.13
C LEU A 103 0.95 -13.48 -18.68
N ALA A 104 1.70 -12.64 -17.95
CA ALA A 104 1.98 -12.84 -16.54
C ALA A 104 0.74 -12.73 -15.63
N LEU A 105 -0.33 -12.05 -16.09
CA LEU A 105 -1.59 -11.96 -15.36
C LEU A 105 -2.53 -13.15 -15.60
N GLY A 106 -2.21 -14.03 -16.56
CA GLY A 106 -3.05 -15.15 -16.99
C GLY A 106 -3.90 -14.84 -18.22
#